data_AF-A0A078AN60-F1
#
_entry.id   AF-A0A078AN60-F1
#
_cell.length_a   1.000
_cell.length_b   1.000
_cell.length_c   1.000
_cell.angle_alpha   90.00
_cell.angle_beta   90.00
_cell.angle_gamma   90.00
#
_symmetry.space_group_name_H-M   'P 1'
#
loop_
_entity.id
_entity.type
_entity.pdbx_description
1 polymer ?
#
loop_
_entity_poly.entity_id
_entity_poly.type
_entity_poly.pdbx_seq_one_letter_code
_entity_poly.pdbx_strand_id
1 'polypeptide(L)'
;MATFDNQYVVASHRASSFSPFHSLRAIFAPVGIKQIYGAYERPPFPIIIDQPTFYDIVSNWGLADYVMSGTIYGSGIIFGYVISRPFPSLQQRLLVFHATSHSFLVLSAFLMLSIPYRRLTGFWDNGLRWRKPEDKLRKYDNTSEFEKATIWGRIRPSSD
;
A
#
# COMPACT_ATOMS: atom_id res chain seq x y z
N MET A 1 21.49 -20.90 31.77
CA MET A 1 21.52 -21.14 30.32
C MET A 1 20.16 -20.68 29.78
N ALA A 2 20.07 -19.44 29.31
CA ALA A 2 18.79 -18.86 28.88
C ALA A 2 18.56 -19.20 27.41
N THR A 3 17.46 -19.88 27.12
CA THR A 3 16.96 -20.13 25.76
C THR A 3 16.43 -18.80 25.20
N PHE A 4 17.08 -18.30 24.15
CA PHE A 4 16.60 -17.12 23.41
C PHE A 4 15.42 -17.52 22.53
N ASP A 5 14.25 -17.69 23.15
CA ASP A 5 13.00 -17.93 22.45
C ASP A 5 12.57 -16.67 21.69
N ASN A 6 12.87 -16.63 20.38
CA ASN A 6 12.06 -16.05 19.29
C ASN A 6 11.06 -14.91 19.64
N GLN A 7 11.51 -13.85 20.32
CA GLN A 7 10.61 -12.91 20.99
C GLN A 7 10.11 -11.72 20.16
N TYR A 8 10.34 -11.70 18.84
CA TYR A 8 10.01 -10.53 18.01
C TYR A 8 8.91 -10.73 16.97
N VAL A 9 8.08 -11.77 17.12
CA VAL A 9 7.05 -12.07 16.12
C VAL A 9 5.75 -12.44 16.82
N VAL A 10 4.99 -11.44 17.24
CA VAL A 10 3.58 -11.63 17.53
C VAL A 10 2.84 -11.60 16.19
N ALA A 11 2.70 -12.77 15.56
CA ALA A 11 1.72 -12.93 14.50
C ALA A 11 0.34 -12.77 15.15
N SER A 12 -0.30 -11.61 14.98
CA SER A 12 -1.66 -11.41 15.48
C SER A 12 -2.55 -12.51 14.89
N HIS A 13 -3.16 -13.34 15.73
CA HIS A 13 -4.17 -14.29 15.30
C HIS A 13 -5.36 -13.50 14.75
N ARG A 14 -5.61 -13.56 13.43
CA ARG A 14 -6.68 -12.80 12.77
C ARG A 14 -7.69 -13.78 12.20
N ALA A 15 -8.89 -13.80 12.78
CA ALA A 15 -9.98 -14.69 12.41
C ALA A 15 -11.03 -14.06 11.47
N SER A 16 -10.77 -12.91 10.83
CA SER A 16 -11.75 -12.27 9.94
C SER A 16 -11.14 -11.89 8.59
N SER A 17 -11.52 -12.63 7.55
CA SER A 17 -10.97 -12.62 6.19
C SER A 17 -11.68 -11.68 5.21
N PHE A 18 -12.36 -10.61 5.67
CA PHE A 18 -13.30 -9.86 4.82
C PHE A 18 -13.22 -8.32 4.89
N SER A 19 -12.21 -7.70 5.49
CA SER A 19 -12.13 -6.23 5.57
C SER A 19 -11.00 -5.62 4.71
N PRO A 20 -11.32 -4.78 3.70
CA PRO A 20 -10.33 -4.11 2.84
C PRO A 20 -9.48 -3.07 3.58
N PHE A 21 -9.83 -2.73 4.83
CA PHE A 21 -9.11 -1.76 5.65
C PHE A 21 -8.00 -2.38 6.51
N HIS A 22 -7.76 -3.69 6.42
CA HIS A 22 -6.72 -4.37 7.21
C HIS A 22 -5.29 -3.91 6.91
N SER A 23 -5.01 -3.46 5.69
CA SER A 23 -3.71 -2.88 5.29
C SER A 23 -3.44 -1.52 5.96
N LEU A 24 -4.49 -0.73 6.25
CA LEU A 24 -4.36 0.56 6.92
C LEU A 24 -3.94 0.42 8.39
N ARG A 25 -4.28 -0.71 9.04
CA ARG A 25 -3.89 -0.98 10.43
C ARG A 25 -2.37 -1.08 10.61
N ALA A 26 -1.62 -1.39 9.54
CA ALA A 26 -0.16 -1.42 9.53
C ALA A 26 0.49 -0.08 9.90
N ILE A 27 -0.22 1.03 9.66
CA ILE A 27 0.24 2.39 9.96
C ILE A 27 0.28 2.63 11.47
N PHE A 28 -0.67 2.04 12.20
CA PHE A 28 -0.93 2.36 13.61
C PHE A 28 -0.72 1.19 14.58
N ALA A 29 -0.52 -0.03 14.09
CA ALA A 29 -0.38 -1.20 14.94
C ALA A 29 0.97 -1.19 15.68
N PRO A 30 0.98 -1.21 17.02
CA PRO A 30 2.18 -1.47 17.81
C PRO A 30 2.43 -2.97 17.97
N VAL A 31 3.70 -3.37 18.11
CA VAL A 31 4.13 -4.70 18.58
C VAL A 31 4.82 -4.51 19.93
N GLY A 32 4.13 -4.88 21.01
CA GLY A 32 4.58 -4.59 22.37
C GLY A 32 4.69 -3.08 22.61
N ILE A 33 5.88 -2.62 22.98
CA ILE A 33 6.19 -1.22 23.28
C ILE A 33 6.72 -0.44 22.06
N LYS A 34 6.88 -1.09 20.89
CA LYS A 34 7.50 -0.51 19.69
C LYS A 34 6.55 -0.53 18.49
N GLN A 35 6.69 0.46 17.61
CA GLN A 35 5.95 0.52 16.34
C GLN A 35 6.51 -0.52 15.37
N ILE A 36 5.63 -1.25 14.66
CA ILE A 36 6.00 -2.38 13.77
C ILE A 36 6.94 -1.96 12.62
N TYR A 37 6.93 -0.68 12.26
CA TYR A 37 7.82 -0.11 11.25
C TYR A 37 8.53 1.11 11.85
N GLY A 38 9.55 0.87 12.68
CA GLY A 38 10.43 1.93 13.18
C GLY A 38 11.41 2.42 12.12
N ALA A 39 11.92 3.64 12.27
CA ALA A 39 12.86 4.29 11.33
C ALA A 39 14.21 3.54 11.11
N TYR A 40 14.49 2.51 11.92
CA TYR A 40 15.72 1.72 11.85
C TYR A 40 15.45 0.22 11.70
N GLU A 41 14.21 -0.14 11.40
CA GLU A 41 13.80 -1.53 11.27
C GLU A 41 13.92 -2.01 9.82
N ARG A 42 14.68 -3.09 9.60
CA ARG A 42 14.86 -3.71 8.28
C ARG A 42 13.49 -4.03 7.64
N PRO A 43 13.25 -3.64 6.38
CA PRO A 43 11.96 -3.78 5.72
C PRO A 43 11.65 -5.24 5.33
N PRO A 44 10.37 -5.58 5.10
CA PRO A 44 9.93 -6.95 4.79
C PRO A 44 10.52 -7.51 3.50
N PHE A 45 10.79 -6.66 2.49
CA PHE A 45 11.40 -7.04 1.23
C PHE A 45 12.83 -6.48 1.10
N PRO A 46 13.70 -7.09 0.28
CA PRO A 46 15.01 -6.53 -0.04
C PRO A 46 14.92 -5.10 -0.56
N ILE A 47 15.75 -4.21 -0.04
CA ILE A 47 15.85 -2.81 -0.49
C ILE A 47 16.51 -2.81 -1.87
N ILE A 48 15.89 -2.12 -2.84
CA ILE A 48 16.47 -1.90 -4.17
C ILE A 48 17.27 -0.60 -4.15
N ILE A 49 16.67 0.48 -3.64
CA ILE A 49 17.30 1.80 -3.46
C ILE A 49 16.88 2.34 -2.10
N ASP A 50 17.85 2.63 -1.23
CA ASP A 50 17.61 3.10 0.14
C ASP A 50 17.10 4.55 0.17
N GLN A 51 17.65 5.40 -0.70
CA GLN A 51 17.22 6.80 -0.87
C GLN A 51 16.85 7.07 -2.33
N PRO A 52 15.63 6.69 -2.76
CA PRO A 52 15.18 6.92 -4.14
C PRO A 52 15.14 8.40 -4.50
N THR A 53 15.75 8.76 -5.62
CA THR A 53 15.55 10.08 -6.22
C THR A 53 14.18 10.15 -6.92
N PHE A 54 13.74 11.35 -7.29
CA PHE A 54 12.51 11.52 -8.07
C PHE A 54 12.56 10.78 -9.41
N TYR A 55 13.73 10.76 -10.05
CA TYR A 55 13.95 10.02 -11.29
C TYR A 55 13.79 8.50 -11.09
N ASP A 56 14.32 7.97 -9.98
CA ASP A 56 14.21 6.54 -9.67
C ASP A 56 12.75 6.12 -9.45
N ILE A 57 11.96 6.97 -8.79
CA ILE A 57 10.53 6.74 -8.56
C ILE A 57 9.77 6.67 -9.88
N VAL A 58 9.95 7.67 -10.75
CA VAL A 58 9.21 7.78 -12.02
C VAL A 58 9.63 6.68 -13.00
N SER A 59 10.92 6.33 -13.05
CA SER A 59 11.42 5.24 -13.89
C SER A 59 10.94 3.85 -13.44
N ASN A 60 10.46 3.72 -12.20
CA ASN A 60 9.90 2.47 -11.65
C ASN A 60 8.37 2.42 -11.66
N TRP A 61 7.69 3.29 -12.42
CA TRP A 61 6.25 3.19 -12.64
C TRP A 61 5.91 1.95 -13.46
N GLY A 62 5.14 1.05 -12.86
CA GLY A 62 4.61 -0.15 -13.53
C GLY A 62 3.19 0.07 -14.04
N LEU A 63 2.73 -0.83 -14.92
CA LEU A 63 1.37 -0.80 -15.45
C LEU A 63 0.30 -0.74 -14.34
N ALA A 64 0.53 -1.46 -13.24
CA ALA A 64 -0.38 -1.46 -12.08
C ALA A 64 -0.56 -0.06 -11.47
N ASP A 65 0.49 0.77 -11.44
CA ASP A 65 0.42 2.13 -10.90
C ASP A 65 -0.45 3.03 -11.80
N TYR A 66 -0.32 2.89 -13.13
CA TYR A 66 -1.15 3.62 -14.09
C TYR A 66 -2.62 3.18 -14.04
N VAL A 67 -2.88 1.87 -13.95
CA VAL A 67 -4.25 1.33 -13.86
C VAL A 67 -4.91 1.79 -12.56
N MET A 68 -4.21 1.71 -11.43
CA MET A 68 -4.68 2.24 -10.16
C MET A 68 -4.95 3.74 -10.25
N SER A 69 -4.04 4.50 -10.83
CA SER A 69 -4.19 5.95 -10.96
C SER A 69 -5.41 6.32 -11.82
N GLY A 70 -5.55 5.66 -12.97
CA GLY A 70 -6.69 5.84 -13.86
C GLY A 70 -8.02 5.46 -13.21
N THR A 71 -8.06 4.38 -12.42
CA THR A 71 -9.28 3.98 -11.71
C THR A 71 -9.65 4.95 -10.59
N ILE A 72 -8.68 5.40 -9.79
CA ILE A 72 -8.91 6.40 -8.73
C ILE A 72 -9.42 7.71 -9.34
N TYR A 73 -8.68 8.28 -10.30
CA TYR A 73 -9.09 9.55 -10.90
C TYR A 73 -10.41 9.42 -11.68
N GLY A 74 -10.59 8.34 -12.44
CA GLY A 74 -11.84 8.04 -13.15
C GLY A 74 -13.05 7.94 -12.21
N SER A 75 -12.88 7.29 -11.05
CA SER A 75 -13.91 7.24 -10.01
C SER A 75 -14.24 8.64 -9.47
N GLY A 76 -13.24 9.51 -9.30
CA GLY A 76 -13.41 10.89 -8.88
C GLY A 76 -14.19 11.74 -9.89
N ILE A 77 -14.02 11.52 -11.19
CA ILE A 77 -14.80 12.17 -12.25
C ILE A 77 -16.27 11.74 -12.16
N ILE A 78 -16.54 10.44 -12.09
CA ILE A 78 -17.90 9.90 -12.01
C ILE A 78 -18.59 10.41 -10.73
N PHE A 79 -17.89 10.31 -9.59
CA PHE A 79 -18.41 10.74 -8.31
C PHE A 79 -18.67 12.25 -8.29
N GLY A 80 -17.70 13.05 -8.72
CA GLY A 80 -17.83 14.50 -8.87
C GLY A 80 -19.01 14.88 -9.76
N TYR A 81 -19.25 14.16 -10.85
CA TYR A 81 -20.40 14.38 -11.72
C TYR A 81 -21.71 14.15 -10.98
N VAL A 82 -21.87 12.98 -10.34
CA VAL A 82 -23.09 12.60 -9.61
C VAL A 82 -23.42 13.60 -8.51
N ILE A 83 -22.45 13.95 -7.65
CA ILE A 83 -22.72 14.84 -6.51
C ILE A 83 -22.94 16.29 -6.92
N SER A 84 -22.48 16.71 -8.10
CA SER A 84 -22.72 18.06 -8.61
C SER A 84 -24.16 18.26 -9.10
N ARG A 85 -24.91 17.19 -9.39
CA ARG A 85 -26.27 17.25 -9.98
C ARG A 85 -27.30 18.05 -9.18
N PRO A 86 -27.35 18.00 -7.84
CA PRO A 86 -28.39 18.68 -7.06
C PRO A 86 -28.27 20.20 -7.07
N PHE A 87 -27.10 20.76 -7.43
CA PHE A 87 -26.89 22.20 -7.41
C PHE A 87 -27.64 22.86 -8.57
N PRO A 88 -28.40 23.95 -8.36
CA PRO A 88 -29.20 24.56 -9.42
C PRO A 88 -28.37 25.44 -10.36
N SER A 89 -27.36 26.14 -9.84
CA SER A 89 -26.53 27.05 -10.65
C SER A 89 -25.38 26.30 -11.31
N LEU A 90 -25.09 26.64 -12.58
CA LEU A 90 -23.98 26.04 -13.33
C LEU A 90 -22.64 26.25 -12.63
N GLN A 91 -22.42 27.43 -12.04
CA GLN A 91 -21.20 27.75 -11.31
C GLN A 91 -20.98 26.81 -10.12
N GLN A 92 -22.02 26.55 -9.30
CA GLN A 92 -21.91 25.62 -8.17
C GLN A 92 -21.68 24.19 -8.65
N ARG A 93 -22.35 23.76 -9.73
CA ARG A 93 -22.12 22.43 -10.33
C ARG A 93 -20.66 22.26 -10.72
N LEU A 94 -20.11 23.23 -11.46
CA LEU A 94 -18.72 23.18 -11.91
C LEU A 94 -17.74 23.23 -10.74
N LEU A 95 -17.99 24.07 -9.74
CA LEU A 95 -17.15 24.16 -8.55
C LEU A 95 -17.08 22.81 -7.82
N VAL A 96 -18.23 22.20 -7.54
CA VAL A 96 -18.31 20.91 -6.83
C VAL A 96 -17.70 19.79 -7.65
N PHE A 97 -18.00 19.74 -8.95
CA PHE A 97 -17.41 18.77 -9.87
C PHE A 97 -15.88 18.87 -9.88
N HIS A 98 -15.32 20.06 -10.08
CA HIS A 98 -13.87 20.27 -10.13
C HIS A 98 -13.21 20.01 -8.79
N ALA A 99 -13.73 20.54 -7.69
CA ALA A 99 -13.16 20.33 -6.36
C ALA A 99 -13.06 18.83 -6.04
N THR A 100 -14.11 18.08 -6.38
CA THR A 100 -14.16 16.64 -6.10
C THR A 100 -13.25 15.86 -7.04
N SER A 101 -13.34 16.06 -8.35
CA SER A 101 -12.49 15.35 -9.30
C SER A 101 -11.00 15.65 -9.11
N HIS A 102 -10.64 16.89 -8.77
CA HIS A 102 -9.25 17.28 -8.50
C HIS A 102 -8.74 16.72 -7.18
N SER A 103 -9.57 16.57 -6.14
CA SER A 103 -9.14 15.90 -4.90
C SER A 103 -8.71 14.44 -5.17
N PHE A 104 -9.44 13.74 -6.04
CA PHE A 104 -9.08 12.39 -6.48
C PHE A 104 -7.86 12.39 -7.40
N LEU A 105 -7.70 13.40 -8.25
CA LEU A 105 -6.49 13.57 -9.07
C LEU A 105 -5.23 13.73 -8.19
N VAL A 106 -5.30 14.59 -7.17
CA VAL A 106 -4.20 14.82 -6.21
C VAL A 106 -3.88 13.54 -5.44
N LEU A 107 -4.92 12.84 -4.94
CA LEU A 107 -4.74 11.55 -4.27
C LEU A 107 -4.06 10.53 -5.20
N SER A 108 -4.52 10.45 -6.44
CA SER A 108 -3.97 9.54 -7.45
C SER A 108 -2.50 9.83 -7.75
N ALA A 109 -2.16 11.11 -7.99
CA ALA A 109 -0.79 11.55 -8.25
C ALA A 109 0.12 11.29 -7.04
N PHE A 110 -0.36 11.52 -5.82
CA PHE A 110 0.37 11.18 -4.60
C PHE A 110 0.65 9.67 -4.51
N LEU A 111 -0.33 8.83 -4.81
CA LEU A 111 -0.15 7.37 -4.79
C LEU A 111 0.84 6.89 -5.86
N MET A 112 0.84 7.50 -7.05
CA MET A 112 1.83 7.22 -8.10
C MET A 112 3.27 7.53 -7.67
N LEU A 113 3.48 8.39 -6.67
CA LEU A 113 4.81 8.65 -6.11
C LEU A 113 5.09 7.76 -4.90
N SER A 114 4.12 7.61 -4.00
CA SER A 114 4.31 6.91 -2.72
C SER A 114 4.47 5.40 -2.87
N ILE A 115 3.80 4.78 -3.84
CA ILE A 115 3.82 3.32 -4.03
C ILE A 115 5.17 2.85 -4.58
N PRO A 116 5.70 3.40 -5.68
CA PRO A 116 7.04 3.03 -6.15
C PRO A 116 8.10 3.34 -5.11
N TYR A 117 8.01 4.46 -4.39
CA TYR A 117 8.91 4.76 -3.28
C TYR A 117 8.94 3.63 -2.24
N ARG A 118 7.78 3.12 -1.81
CA ARG A 118 7.65 2.01 -0.85
C ARG A 118 8.13 0.67 -1.41
N ARG A 119 8.00 0.43 -2.72
CA ARG A 119 8.56 -0.76 -3.39
C ARG A 119 10.09 -0.71 -3.44
N LEU A 120 10.67 0.44 -3.80
CA LEU A 120 12.12 0.64 -3.87
C LEU A 120 12.79 0.49 -2.50
N THR A 121 12.16 1.02 -1.46
CA THR A 121 12.62 0.92 -0.07
C THR A 121 12.26 -0.41 0.61
N GLY A 122 11.65 -1.35 -0.12
CA GLY A 122 11.38 -2.71 0.37
C GLY A 122 10.23 -2.82 1.37
N PHE A 123 9.47 -1.75 1.63
CA PHE A 123 8.31 -1.80 2.52
C PHE A 123 7.10 -2.50 1.88
N TRP A 124 7.02 -2.45 0.56
CA TRP A 124 5.97 -3.10 -0.25
C TRP A 124 6.59 -4.09 -1.22
N ASP A 125 5.78 -5.04 -1.71
CA ASP A 125 6.26 -6.09 -2.61
C ASP A 125 6.87 -5.49 -3.88
N ASN A 126 8.13 -5.82 -4.11
CA ASN A 126 8.93 -5.37 -5.23
C ASN A 126 9.42 -6.54 -6.11
N GLY A 127 8.84 -7.73 -5.95
CA GLY A 127 9.21 -8.93 -6.68
C GLY A 127 10.47 -9.64 -6.15
N LEU A 128 11.17 -9.04 -5.18
CA LEU A 128 12.33 -9.66 -4.54
C LEU A 128 11.91 -10.39 -3.26
N ARG A 129 12.67 -11.44 -2.92
CA ARG A 129 12.50 -12.24 -1.71
C ARG A 129 13.85 -12.49 -1.07
N TRP A 130 13.90 -12.46 0.26
CA TRP A 130 15.11 -12.85 1.00
C TRP A 130 15.41 -14.34 0.77
N ARG A 131 16.59 -14.62 0.20
CA ARG A 131 17.02 -15.99 -0.13
C ARG A 131 17.41 -16.80 1.10
N LYS A 132 18.05 -16.17 2.09
CA LYS A 132 18.48 -16.84 3.32
C LYS A 132 17.36 -16.84 4.35
N PRO A 133 17.09 -17.96 5.05
CA PRO A 133 16.08 -18.03 6.11
C PRO A 133 16.36 -17.06 7.27
N GLU A 134 17.64 -16.83 7.57
CA GLU A 134 18.12 -15.87 8.58
C GLU A 134 17.77 -14.42 8.24
N ASP A 135 17.68 -14.11 6.94
CA ASP A 135 17.30 -12.80 6.42
C ASP A 135 15.78 -12.64 6.30
N LYS A 136 15.01 -13.73 6.39
CA LYS A 136 13.54 -13.69 6.46
C LYS A 136 13.13 -13.24 7.85
N LEU A 137 13.14 -11.93 8.06
CA LEU A 137 12.42 -11.34 9.18
C LEU A 137 10.94 -11.70 9.03
N ARG A 138 10.37 -12.42 10.01
CA ARG A 138 8.91 -12.61 10.10
C ARG A 138 8.25 -11.29 10.52
N LYS A 139 8.29 -10.31 9.63
CA LYS A 139 7.63 -9.01 9.78
C LYS A 139 6.29 -9.02 9.07
N TYR A 140 5.43 -8.09 9.49
CA TYR A 140 4.12 -7.91 8.89
C TYR A 140 4.29 -7.52 7.41
N ASP A 141 3.78 -8.36 6.52
CA ASP A 141 3.80 -8.15 5.07
C ASP A 141 2.41 -7.70 4.63
N ASN A 142 2.28 -6.43 4.25
CA ASN A 142 1.01 -5.86 3.80
C ASN A 142 0.46 -6.54 2.54
N THR A 143 1.34 -7.00 1.65
CA THR A 143 0.94 -7.67 0.41
C THR A 143 0.40 -9.06 0.72
N SER A 144 1.14 -9.88 1.49
CA SER A 144 0.65 -11.20 1.90
C SER A 144 -0.64 -11.12 2.72
N GLU A 145 -0.80 -10.12 3.58
CA GLU A 145 -2.02 -9.95 4.39
C GLU A 145 -3.19 -9.44 3.54
N PHE A 146 -2.95 -8.57 2.56
CA PHE A 146 -3.95 -8.20 1.57
C PHE A 146 -4.37 -9.41 0.74
N GLU A 147 -3.43 -10.22 0.27
CA GLU A 147 -3.70 -11.45 -0.50
C GLU A 147 -4.51 -12.46 0.32
N LYS A 148 -4.18 -12.68 1.60
CA LYS A 148 -4.95 -13.54 2.51
C LYS A 148 -6.35 -13.00 2.79
N ALA A 149 -6.51 -11.68 2.85
CA ALA A 149 -7.78 -11.02 3.15
C ALA A 149 -8.66 -10.79 1.91
N THR A 150 -8.20 -11.17 0.72
CA THR A 150 -8.92 -10.94 -0.54
C THR A 150 -8.93 -12.19 -1.43
N ILE A 151 -9.75 -12.18 -2.48
CA ILE A 151 -9.79 -13.30 -3.44
C ILE A 151 -8.48 -13.44 -4.24
N TRP A 152 -7.66 -12.39 -4.27
CA TRP A 152 -6.44 -12.31 -5.07
C TRP A 152 -5.37 -13.32 -4.65
N GLY A 153 -5.34 -13.74 -3.37
CA GLY A 153 -4.45 -14.81 -2.92
C GLY A 153 -4.73 -16.18 -3.55
N ARG A 154 -5.94 -16.40 -4.09
CA ARG A 154 -6.30 -17.65 -4.79
C ARG A 154 -5.90 -17.69 -6.26
N ILE A 155 -5.54 -16.54 -6.83
CA ILE A 155 -5.26 -16.38 -8.26
C ILE A 155 -3.73 -16.33 -8.51
N ARG A 156 -2.91 -16.39 -7.46
CA ARG A 156 -1.46 -16.35 -7.58
C ARG A 156 -0.98 -17.59 -8.37
N PRO A 157 -0.20 -17.41 -9.46
CA PRO A 157 0.47 -18.54 -10.10
C PRO A 157 1.38 -19.23 -9.08
N SER A 158 1.36 -20.57 -9.01
CA SER A 158 2.32 -21.29 -8.18
C SER A 158 3.72 -20.99 -8.73
N SER A 159 4.56 -20.44 -7.87
CA SER A 159 6.00 -20.34 -8.16
C SER A 159 6.62 -21.68 -7.75
N ASP A 160 6.59 -22.64 -8.68
CA ASP A 160 7.56 -23.74 -8.71
C ASP A 160 8.85 -23.25 -9.37
#